data_AF-A0A6A3G4V3-F1
#
_entry.id   AF-A0A6A3G4V3-F1
#
_cell.length_a   1.000
_cell.length_b   1.000
_cell.length_c   1.000
_cell.angle_alpha   90.00
_cell.angle_beta   90.00
_cell.angle_gamma   90.00
#
_symmetry.space_group_name_H-M   'P 1'
#
loop_
_entity.id
_entity.type
_entity.pdbx_description
1 polymer ?
#
loop_
_entity_poly.entity_id
_entity_poly.type
_entity_poly.pdbx_seq_one_letter_code
_entity_poly.pdbx_strand_id
1 'polypeptide(L)'
;MWMDRTPVHLLSSGGSRKTGTVMRRVDSEMQAVPAPESVCDYHRWMGGVDIHDLLRMQRYSVQLCYKTRKYYKTLFLGLLDMALVNAFIVFRHHKKVNNKRPPKHFAFFETLMEQLLAIDSPEAYTAIEH
;
A
#
# COMPACT_ATOMS: atom_id res chain seq x y z
N MET A 1 -2.40 22.30 21.97
CA MET A 1 -3.09 21.03 22.30
C MET A 1 -4.20 20.85 21.28
N TRP A 2 -4.22 19.73 20.55
CA TRP A 2 -5.24 19.49 19.52
C TRP A 2 -6.43 18.80 20.16
N MET A 3 -7.64 19.31 19.88
CA MET A 3 -8.87 18.77 20.41
C MET A 3 -9.68 18.15 19.28
N ASP A 4 -9.91 16.86 19.39
CA ASP A 4 -10.98 16.19 18.64
C ASP A 4 -12.25 16.17 19.52
N ARG A 5 -13.02 15.07 19.52
CA ARG A 5 -13.99 14.74 20.57
C ARG A 5 -13.32 14.60 21.94
N THR A 6 -12.05 14.23 21.95
CA THR A 6 -11.19 14.09 23.13
C THR A 6 -9.85 14.78 22.88
N PRO A 7 -9.11 15.14 23.94
CA PRO A 7 -7.76 15.67 23.79
C PRO A 7 -6.84 14.66 23.09
N VAL A 8 -6.15 15.12 22.04
CA VAL A 8 -5.18 14.32 21.29
C VAL A 8 -3.77 14.80 21.60
N HIS A 9 -2.93 13.87 22.04
CA HIS A 9 -1.51 14.10 22.28
C HIS A 9 -0.70 13.55 21.10
N LEU A 10 0.14 14.39 20.50
CA LEU A 10 1.07 14.00 19.45
C LEU A 10 2.51 14.22 19.93
N LEU A 11 3.37 13.26 19.61
CA LEU A 11 4.82 13.34 19.83
C LEU A 11 5.52 13.37 18.47
N SER A 12 6.48 14.27 18.31
CA SER A 12 7.27 14.40 17.09
C SER A 12 8.67 14.88 17.43
N SER A 13 9.69 14.31 16.78
CA SER A 13 11.11 14.68 16.97
C SER A 13 11.59 15.80 16.04
N GLY A 14 10.75 16.23 15.08
CA GLY A 14 11.12 17.24 14.06
C GLY A 14 9.94 18.02 13.49
N GLY A 15 8.80 18.03 14.19
CA GLY A 15 7.58 18.67 13.72
C GLY A 15 7.65 20.20 13.79
N SER A 16 7.15 20.86 12.73
CA SER A 16 7.00 22.31 12.73
C SER A 16 5.91 22.75 13.72
N ARG A 17 6.13 23.90 14.36
CA ARG A 17 5.19 24.51 15.33
C ARG A 17 4.14 25.40 14.68
N LYS A 18 4.14 25.50 13.35
CA LYS A 18 3.18 26.33 12.63
C LYS A 18 1.79 25.72 12.72
N THR A 19 0.79 26.57 12.55
CA THR A 19 -0.61 26.16 12.41
C THR A 19 -0.90 25.94 10.94
N GLY A 20 -1.33 24.73 10.59
CA GLY A 20 -1.92 24.38 9.31
C GLY A 20 -3.44 24.29 9.41
N THR A 21 -4.06 23.70 8.39
CA THR A 21 -5.50 23.52 8.32
C THR A 21 -5.82 22.08 7.94
N VAL A 22 -6.77 21.47 8.63
CA VAL A 22 -7.30 20.14 8.30
C VAL A 22 -8.78 20.24 7.97
N MET A 23 -9.21 19.50 6.97
CA MET A 23 -10.64 19.38 6.65
C MET A 23 -11.29 18.40 7.63
N ARG A 24 -12.36 18.84 8.29
CA ARG A 24 -13.12 18.04 9.25
C ARG A 24 -14.59 18.09 8.94
N ARG A 25 -15.29 17.01 9.28
CA ARG A 25 -16.75 16.98 9.23
C ARG A 25 -17.31 17.42 10.58
N VAL A 26 -17.91 18.61 10.61
CA VAL A 26 -18.60 19.17 11.79
C VAL A 26 -20.06 19.28 11.40
N ASP A 27 -20.94 18.65 12.17
CA ASP A 27 -22.40 18.64 11.92
C ASP A 27 -22.79 18.28 10.48
N SER A 28 -22.12 17.26 9.94
CA SER A 28 -22.30 16.73 8.57
C SER A 28 -21.73 17.60 7.44
N GLU A 29 -21.21 18.79 7.73
CA GLU A 29 -20.56 19.68 6.76
C GLU A 29 -19.03 19.59 6.85
N MET A 30 -18.36 19.74 5.71
CA MET A 30 -16.90 19.74 5.64
C MET A 30 -16.38 21.15 5.89
N GLN A 31 -15.71 21.36 7.02
CA GLN A 31 -15.18 22.63 7.47
C GLN A 31 -13.66 22.58 7.61
N ALA A 32 -13.00 23.69 7.31
CA ALA A 32 -11.56 23.85 7.43
C ALA A 32 -11.21 24.33 8.85
N VAL A 33 -10.56 23.48 9.65
CA VAL A 33 -10.27 23.75 11.07
C VAL A 33 -8.76 23.96 11.25
N PRO A 34 -8.33 25.01 11.98
CA PRO A 34 -6.91 25.27 12.24
C PRO A 34 -6.33 24.18 13.14
N ALA A 35 -5.28 23.49 12.70
CA ALA A 35 -4.62 22.43 13.45
C ALA A 35 -3.10 22.62 13.50
N PRO A 36 -2.40 22.06 14.49
CA PRO A 36 -0.94 22.01 14.45
C PRO A 36 -0.45 21.31 13.17
N GLU A 37 0.64 21.78 12.57
CA GLU A 37 1.19 21.18 11.34
C GLU A 37 1.53 19.70 11.51
N SER A 38 1.95 19.29 12.71
CA SER A 38 2.15 17.87 13.06
C SER A 38 0.90 17.01 12.88
N VAL A 39 -0.30 17.55 13.11
CA VAL A 39 -1.57 16.86 12.88
C VAL A 39 -1.87 16.77 11.38
N CYS A 40 -1.54 17.80 10.60
CA CYS A 40 -1.67 17.78 9.15
C CYS A 40 -0.77 16.72 8.53
N ASP A 41 0.50 16.69 8.93
CA ASP A 41 1.48 15.70 8.46
C ASP A 41 1.04 14.29 8.83
N TYR A 42 0.62 14.08 10.08
CA TYR A 42 0.09 12.79 10.51
C TYR A 42 -1.08 12.33 9.62
N HIS A 43 -2.10 13.16 9.42
CA HIS A 43 -3.25 12.80 8.58
C HIS A 43 -2.84 12.51 7.13
N ARG A 44 -1.86 13.24 6.59
CA ARG A 44 -1.36 13.05 5.23
C ARG A 44 -0.68 11.69 5.04
N TRP A 45 0.03 11.20 6.05
CA TRP A 45 0.88 10.01 5.94
C TRP A 45 0.32 8.76 6.64
N MET A 46 -0.57 8.89 7.62
CA MET A 46 -1.05 7.74 8.43
C MET A 46 -1.72 6.64 7.61
N GLY A 47 -2.34 6.97 6.48
CA GLY A 47 -3.07 6.01 5.65
C GLY A 47 -2.18 5.09 4.81
N GLY A 48 -0.85 5.24 4.85
CA GLY A 48 0.05 4.44 4.01
C GLY A 48 -0.10 2.93 4.22
N VAL A 49 -0.23 2.50 5.49
CA VAL A 49 -0.40 1.08 5.83
C VAL A 49 -1.78 0.59 5.42
N ASP A 50 -2.84 1.34 5.72
CA ASP A 50 -4.21 0.96 5.35
C ASP A 50 -4.40 0.88 3.84
N ILE A 51 -3.78 1.77 3.07
CA ILE A 51 -3.80 1.73 1.60
C ILE A 51 -3.07 0.49 1.08
N HIS A 52 -1.91 0.16 1.66
CA HIS A 52 -1.17 -1.04 1.28
C HIS A 52 -1.96 -2.32 1.62
N ASP A 53 -2.56 -2.39 2.80
CA ASP A 53 -3.43 -3.51 3.20
C ASP A 53 -4.69 -3.60 2.34
N LEU A 54 -5.27 -2.46 1.95
CA LEU A 54 -6.39 -2.43 1.01
C LEU A 54 -5.98 -2.99 -0.36
N LEU A 55 -4.81 -2.60 -0.89
CA LEU A 55 -4.29 -3.15 -2.15
C LEU A 55 -4.00 -4.65 -2.05
N ARG A 56 -3.47 -5.08 -0.90
CA ARG A 56 -3.21 -6.49 -0.59
C ARG A 56 -4.49 -7.31 -0.53
N MET A 57 -5.54 -6.79 0.13
CA MET A 57 -6.82 -7.48 0.37
C MET A 57 -7.85 -7.31 -0.75
N GLN A 58 -7.50 -6.62 -1.85
CA GLN A 58 -8.35 -6.48 -3.03
C GLN A 58 -8.52 -7.82 -3.77
N ARG A 59 -9.30 -7.79 -4.87
CA ARG A 59 -9.74 -8.95 -5.69
C ARG A 59 -8.65 -9.93 -6.16
N TYR A 60 -7.37 -9.63 -5.95
CA TYR A 60 -6.23 -10.40 -6.45
C TYR A 60 -5.34 -11.00 -5.33
N SER A 61 -5.78 -11.00 -4.07
CA SER A 61 -5.03 -11.64 -2.97
C SER A 61 -4.96 -13.15 -3.15
N VAL A 62 -3.76 -13.69 -3.30
CA VAL A 62 -3.52 -15.14 -3.36
C VAL A 62 -3.80 -15.76 -1.99
N GLN A 63 -3.49 -15.05 -0.91
CA GLN A 63 -3.77 -15.47 0.47
C GLN A 63 -5.27 -15.67 0.73
N LEU A 64 -6.14 -14.82 0.15
CA LEU A 64 -7.58 -14.92 0.32
C LEU A 64 -8.18 -16.05 -0.54
N CYS A 65 -7.64 -16.26 -1.74
CA CYS A 65 -8.07 -17.32 -2.66
C CYS A 65 -7.73 -18.73 -2.14
N TYR A 66 -6.55 -18.91 -1.54
CA TYR A 66 -6.08 -20.22 -1.07
C TYR A 66 -6.07 -20.32 0.44
N LYS A 67 -7.22 -20.68 1.03
CA LYS A 67 -7.33 -20.95 2.47
C LYS A 67 -6.68 -22.28 2.81
N THR A 68 -5.56 -22.23 3.53
CA THR A 68 -4.85 -23.42 4.00
C THR A 68 -5.07 -23.65 5.50
N ARG A 69 -5.11 -24.91 5.93
CA ARG A 69 -5.18 -25.25 7.37
C ARG A 69 -3.85 -25.07 8.12
N LYS A 70 -2.73 -24.96 7.41
CA LYS A 70 -1.38 -24.91 7.99
C LYS A 70 -0.89 -23.46 8.04
N TYR A 71 -0.61 -22.94 9.23
CA TYR A 71 -0.29 -21.52 9.44
C TYR A 71 0.88 -21.01 8.58
N TYR A 72 1.93 -21.80 8.40
CA TYR A 72 3.13 -21.39 7.66
C TYR A 72 2.84 -21.14 6.17
N LYS A 73 1.88 -21.87 5.57
CA LYS A 73 1.49 -21.64 4.17
C LYS A 73 0.73 -20.32 4.05
N THR A 74 -0.16 -20.03 5.00
CA THR A 74 -0.86 -18.74 5.04
C THR A 74 0.11 -17.57 5.24
N LEU A 75 1.15 -17.74 6.08
CA LEU A 75 2.21 -16.75 6.26
C LEU A 75 2.99 -16.51 4.96
N PHE A 76 3.40 -17.58 4.28
CA PHE A 76 4.09 -17.50 2.99
C PHE A 76 3.25 -16.76 1.94
N LEU A 77 1.98 -17.12 1.80
CA LEU A 77 1.08 -16.44 0.85
C LEU A 77 0.90 -14.96 1.19
N GLY A 78 0.86 -14.61 2.47
CA GLY A 78 0.82 -13.20 2.89
C GLY A 78 2.10 -12.43 2.52
N LEU A 79 3.28 -13.05 2.69
CA LEU A 79 4.56 -12.47 2.25
C LEU A 79 4.61 -12.31 0.72
N LEU A 80 4.13 -13.31 -0.02
CA LEU A 80 4.04 -13.26 -1.47
C LEU A 80 3.13 -12.11 -1.92
N ASP A 81 1.92 -11.99 -1.35
CA ASP A 81 1.00 -10.90 -1.67
C ASP A 81 1.64 -9.52 -1.41
N MET A 82 2.39 -9.35 -0.31
CA MET A 82 3.14 -8.11 -0.04
C MET A 82 4.24 -7.85 -1.08
N ALA A 83 4.98 -8.88 -1.49
CA ALA A 83 6.00 -8.76 -2.53
C ALA A 83 5.40 -8.33 -3.87
N LEU A 84 4.24 -8.87 -4.24
CA LEU A 84 3.53 -8.51 -5.47
C LEU A 84 3.06 -7.04 -5.47
N VAL A 85 2.52 -6.55 -4.34
CA VAL A 85 2.12 -5.14 -4.19
C VAL A 85 3.35 -4.22 -4.29
N ASN A 86 4.46 -4.60 -3.65
CA ASN A 86 5.72 -3.84 -3.74
C ASN A 86 6.26 -3.80 -5.18
N ALA A 87 6.24 -4.92 -5.88
CA ALA A 87 6.64 -4.99 -7.29
C ALA A 87 5.76 -4.08 -8.16
N PHE A 88 4.45 -4.04 -7.91
CA PHE A 88 3.53 -3.12 -8.60
C PHE A 88 3.88 -1.65 -8.33
N ILE A 89 4.18 -1.27 -7.08
CA ILE A 89 4.58 0.10 -6.72
C ILE A 89 5.85 0.51 -7.48
N VAL A 90 6.87 -0.36 -7.50
CA VAL A 90 8.13 -0.12 -8.21
C VAL A 90 7.89 -0.02 -9.72
N PHE A 91 7.10 -0.92 -10.30
CA PHE A 91 6.78 -0.90 -11.73
C PHE A 91 6.04 0.39 -12.13
N ARG A 92 5.08 0.81 -11.31
CA ARG A 92 4.34 2.06 -11.50
C ARG A 92 5.26 3.27 -11.40
N HIS A 93 6.19 3.28 -10.44
CA HIS A 93 7.21 4.32 -10.32
C HIS A 93 8.10 4.38 -11.56
N HIS A 94 8.61 3.23 -12.02
CA HIS A 94 9.43 3.13 -13.22
C HIS A 94 8.70 3.62 -14.49
N LYS A 95 7.42 3.26 -14.66
CA LYS A 95 6.59 3.79 -15.77
C LYS A 95 6.44 5.31 -15.70
N LYS A 96 6.21 5.86 -14.49
CA LYS A 96 6.05 7.30 -14.27
C LYS A 96 7.33 8.07 -14.61
N VAL A 97 8.49 7.60 -14.15
CA VAL A 97 9.79 8.21 -14.47
C VAL A 97 10.06 8.22 -15.97
N ASN A 98 9.62 7.18 -16.68
CA ASN A 98 9.75 7.07 -18.13
C ASN A 98 8.62 7.74 -18.93
N ASN A 99 7.79 8.60 -18.31
CA ASN A 99 6.64 9.26 -18.94
C ASN A 99 5.63 8.31 -19.62
N LYS A 100 5.56 7.05 -19.17
CA LYS A 100 4.60 6.06 -19.66
C LYS A 100 3.37 6.03 -18.75
N ARG A 101 2.18 5.77 -19.33
CA ARG A 101 0.96 5.58 -18.54
C ARG A 101 1.14 4.43 -17.54
N PRO A 102 0.85 4.64 -16.24
CA PRO A 102 0.91 3.57 -15.26
C PRO A 102 -0.17 2.52 -15.57
N PRO A 103 0.15 1.22 -15.47
CA PRO A 103 -0.83 0.17 -15.71
C PRO A 103 -1.92 0.19 -14.63
N LYS A 104 -3.10 -0.33 -14.99
CA LYS A 104 -4.12 -0.70 -14.00
C LYS A 104 -3.60 -1.90 -13.18
N HIS A 105 -4.06 -2.02 -11.93
CA HIS A 105 -3.63 -3.08 -11.02
C HIS A 105 -3.78 -4.47 -11.66
N PHE A 106 -4.96 -4.81 -12.19
CA PHE A 106 -5.21 -6.11 -12.79
C PHE A 106 -4.28 -6.44 -13.96
N ALA A 107 -4.04 -5.47 -14.85
CA ALA A 107 -3.24 -5.68 -16.06
C ALA A 107 -1.78 -5.98 -15.72
N PHE A 108 -1.27 -5.41 -14.63
CA PHE A 108 0.06 -5.76 -14.13
C PHE A 108 0.09 -7.21 -13.60
N PHE A 109 -0.90 -7.59 -12.79
CA PHE A 109 -0.95 -8.95 -12.23
C PHE A 109 -1.16 -10.03 -13.29
N GLU A 110 -1.98 -9.76 -14.31
CA GLU A 110 -2.20 -10.66 -15.45
C GLU A 110 -0.88 -10.93 -16.18
N THR A 111 -0.17 -9.88 -16.61
CA THR A 111 1.14 -10.03 -17.27
C THR A 111 2.17 -10.72 -16.37
N LEU A 112 2.16 -10.42 -15.07
CA LEU A 112 3.09 -11.05 -14.13
C LEU A 112 2.80 -12.55 -13.97
N MET A 113 1.53 -12.95 -13.89
CA MET A 113 1.13 -14.36 -13.82
C MET A 113 1.48 -15.11 -15.10
N GLU A 114 1.24 -14.49 -16.27
CA GLU A 114 1.67 -15.05 -17.57
C GLU A 114 3.18 -15.29 -17.61
N GLN A 115 3.98 -14.33 -17.14
CA GLN A 115 5.44 -14.46 -17.09
C GLN A 115 5.89 -15.56 -16.13
N LEU A 116 5.26 -15.68 -14.97
CA LEU A 116 5.57 -16.73 -14.00
C LEU A 116 5.25 -18.13 -14.54
N LEU A 117 4.15 -18.28 -15.30
CA LEU A 117 3.79 -19.53 -15.94
C LEU A 117 4.72 -19.90 -17.10
N ALA A 118 5.25 -18.91 -17.82
CA ALA A 118 6.19 -19.14 -18.91
C ALA A 118 7.56 -19.67 -18.44
N ILE A 119 7.92 -19.48 -17.17
CA ILE A 119 9.16 -19.99 -16.57
C ILE A 119 9.10 -21.52 -16.40
N ASP A 120 7.93 -22.16 -16.44
CA ASP A 120 7.80 -23.61 -16.30
C ASP A 120 8.20 -24.39 -17.58
N SER A 121 8.84 -23.74 -18.56
CA SER A 121 9.44 -24.43 -19.70
C SER A 121 10.70 -25.20 -19.24
N PRO A 122 10.97 -26.41 -19.78
CA PRO A 122 12.11 -27.23 -19.37
C PRO A 122 13.47 -26.53 -19.53
N GLU A 123 13.56 -25.42 -20.28
CA GLU A 123 14.77 -24.62 -20.44
C GLU A 123 15.12 -23.75 -19.21
N ALA A 124 14.17 -23.42 -18.33
CA ALA A 124 14.44 -22.58 -17.17
C ALA A 124 15.10 -23.37 -16.02
N TYR A 125 14.75 -24.66 -15.89
CA TYR A 125 15.31 -25.54 -14.85
C TYR A 125 16.80 -25.84 -15.09
N THR A 126 17.23 -25.91 -16.35
CA THR A 126 18.63 -26.15 -16.71
C THR A 126 19.54 -24.94 -16.44
N ALA A 127 18.97 -23.73 -16.34
CA ALA A 127 19.72 -22.50 -16.07
C ALA A 127 19.94 -22.22 -14.56
N ILE A 128 19.21 -22.88 -13.68
CA ILE A 128 19.30 -22.71 -12.22
C ILE A 128 20.29 -23.71 -11.59
N GLU A 129 20.59 -24.81 -12.28
CA GLU A 129 21.52 -25.87 -11.81
C GLU A 129 23.00 -25.60 -12.15
N HIS A 130 23.34 -24.44 -12.73
CA HIS A 130 24.71 -24.02 -13.03
C HIS A 130 25.10 -22.75 -12.27
#